data_AF-A0A851A5Z0-F1
#
_entry.id   AF-A0A851A5Z0-F1
#
_cell.length_a   1.000
_cell.length_b   1.000
_cell.length_c   1.000
_cell.angle_alpha   90.00
_cell.angle_beta   90.00
_cell.angle_gamma   90.00
#
_symmetry.space_group_name_H-M   'P 1'
#
loop_
_entity.id
_entity.type
_entity.pdbx_description
1 polymer ?
#
loop_
_entity_poly.entity_id
_entity_poly.type
_entity_poly.pdbx_seq_one_letter_code
_entity_poly.pdbx_strand_id
1 'polypeptide(L)'
;QTMSSKEKGKFEEMAKGDKARYDREMKNYVPPKGEKKGKKKDPNAPKRPPSAFFLFCSEHRPKIKNDHPGLSIGDTAKKLGEMWSEQSAKDKQPYEQKAAKLKEKYEKDIAAYRAKSKSDAGKKGPGRPAGSKKKAEPEEEEEEEEEEEEEEDDEDEE
;
A
#
# COMPACT_ATOMS: atom_id res chain seq x y z
N GLN A 1 -2.67 44.81 13.03
CA GLN A 1 -1.70 44.73 11.93
C GLN A 1 -1.46 43.26 11.62
N THR A 2 -1.70 42.80 10.39
CA THR A 2 -1.43 41.41 9.99
C THR A 2 0.04 41.29 9.58
N MET A 3 0.73 40.23 10.02
CA MET A 3 2.15 40.00 9.69
C MET A 3 2.43 40.19 8.20
N SER A 4 3.51 40.90 7.89
CA SER A 4 4.00 41.11 6.53
C SER A 4 4.35 39.78 5.87
N SER A 5 4.26 39.69 4.54
CA SER A 5 4.61 38.47 3.80
C SER A 5 6.02 37.96 4.12
N LYS A 6 6.96 38.86 4.42
CA LYS A 6 8.34 38.50 4.80
C LYS A 6 8.44 37.91 6.21
N GLU A 7 7.53 38.28 7.10
CA GLU A 7 7.43 37.69 8.45
C GLU A 7 6.72 36.33 8.38
N LYS A 8 5.70 36.19 7.54
CA LYS A 8 5.01 34.91 7.30
C LYS A 8 5.94 33.85 6.70
N GLY A 9 6.83 34.23 5.78
CA GLY A 9 7.79 33.30 5.19
C GLY A 9 8.68 32.59 6.24
N LYS A 10 9.11 33.30 7.29
CA LYS A 10 9.88 32.70 8.39
C LYS A 10 9.08 31.63 9.16
N PHE A 11 7.79 31.86 9.37
CA PHE A 11 6.92 30.89 10.04
C PHE A 11 6.57 29.70 9.14
N GLU A 12 6.44 29.91 7.83
CA GLU A 12 6.21 28.84 6.86
C GLU A 12 7.43 27.92 6.76
N GLU A 13 8.65 28.48 6.74
CA GLU A 13 9.89 27.70 6.74
C GLU A 13 10.06 26.91 8.03
N MET A 14 9.79 27.54 9.18
CA MET A 14 9.81 26.86 10.49
C MET A 14 8.77 25.74 10.57
N ALA A 15 7.57 25.94 10.03
CA ALA A 15 6.52 24.92 9.99
C ALA A 15 6.89 23.74 9.08
N LYS A 16 7.55 23.99 7.94
CA LYS A 16 8.07 22.91 7.07
C LYS A 16 9.14 22.08 7.76
N GLY A 17 10.07 22.73 8.47
CA GLY A 17 11.09 22.04 9.25
C GLY A 17 10.50 21.19 10.38
N ASP A 18 9.52 21.72 11.10
CA ASP A 18 8.82 21.00 12.17
C ASP A 18 8.03 19.80 11.63
N LYS A 19 7.36 19.97 10.49
CA LYS A 19 6.67 18.88 9.79
C LYS A 19 7.64 17.77 9.38
N ALA A 20 8.77 18.11 8.76
CA ALA A 20 9.77 17.12 8.34
C ALA A 20 10.35 16.34 9.53
N ARG A 21 10.61 17.03 10.65
CA ARG A 21 11.04 16.38 11.90
C ARG A 21 9.98 15.40 12.41
N TYR A 22 8.73 15.84 12.45
CA TYR A 22 7.60 15.02 12.90
C TYR A 22 7.41 13.78 12.02
N ASP A 23 7.47 13.94 10.69
CA ASP A 23 7.32 12.83 9.75
C ASP A 23 8.46 11.80 9.93
N ARG A 24 9.71 12.27 10.13
CA ARG A 24 10.85 11.39 10.43
C ARG A 24 10.71 10.65 11.77
N GLU A 25 10.21 11.33 12.80
CA GLU A 25 9.93 10.72 14.10
C GLU A 25 8.81 9.68 13.99
N MET A 26 7.77 9.98 13.21
CA MET A 26 6.65 9.08 12.95
C MET A 26 7.03 7.87 12.10
N LYS A 27 7.99 7.97 11.18
CA LYS A 27 8.50 6.81 10.41
C LYS A 27 9.13 5.75 11.33
N ASN A 28 9.76 6.19 12.42
CA ASN A 28 10.37 5.31 13.41
C ASN A 28 9.40 4.89 14.54
N TYR A 29 8.26 5.56 14.66
CA TYR A 29 7.27 5.27 15.68
C TYR A 29 6.36 4.10 15.25
N VAL A 30 6.48 2.96 15.94
CA VAL A 30 5.52 1.85 15.82
C VAL A 30 4.41 2.07 16.85
N PRO A 31 3.21 2.54 16.45
CA PRO A 31 2.12 2.72 17.39
C PRO A 31 1.75 1.38 18.05
N PRO A 32 1.37 1.38 19.33
CA PRO A 32 0.85 0.18 19.98
C PRO A 32 -0.31 -0.38 19.16
N LYS A 33 -0.44 -1.70 19.11
CA LYS A 33 -1.43 -2.43 18.28
C LYS A 33 -2.86 -2.17 18.79
N GLY A 34 -3.34 -0.96 18.56
CA GLY A 34 -4.71 -0.54 18.76
C GLY A 34 -5.53 -0.82 17.52
N GLU A 35 -6.80 -1.16 17.73
CA GLU A 35 -7.78 -1.47 16.70
C GLU A 35 -8.02 -0.25 15.78
N LYS A 36 -7.15 -0.03 14.81
CA LYS A 36 -7.45 0.83 13.66
C LYS A 36 -8.64 0.19 12.94
N LYS A 37 -9.85 0.66 13.27
CA LYS A 37 -11.09 0.24 12.64
C LYS A 37 -10.93 0.47 11.13
N GLY A 38 -10.69 -0.62 10.40
CA GLY A 38 -10.43 -0.56 8.97
C GLY A 38 -11.53 0.26 8.30
N LYS A 39 -11.14 1.27 7.53
CA LYS A 39 -12.08 2.03 6.70
C LYS A 39 -12.88 1.01 5.89
N LYS A 40 -14.22 1.12 5.89
CA LYS A 40 -15.08 0.23 5.09
C LYS A 40 -14.60 0.29 3.65
N LYS A 41 -14.28 -0.86 3.06
CA LYS A 41 -13.85 -0.94 1.67
C LYS A 41 -14.99 -0.42 0.79
N ASP A 42 -14.70 0.61 -0.01
CA ASP A 42 -15.67 1.15 -0.96
C ASP A 42 -16.06 0.06 -1.96
N PRO A 43 -17.36 -0.26 -2.13
CA PRO A 43 -17.80 -1.33 -3.03
C PRO A 43 -17.43 -1.10 -4.51
N ASN A 44 -17.21 0.16 -4.90
CA ASN A 44 -16.90 0.56 -6.27
C ASN A 44 -15.40 0.67 -6.54
N ALA A 45 -14.55 0.59 -5.51
CA ALA A 45 -13.12 0.63 -5.70
C ALA A 45 -12.64 -0.67 -6.36
N PRO A 46 -11.70 -0.59 -7.33
CA PRO A 46 -10.99 -1.76 -7.84
C PRO A 46 -10.50 -2.63 -6.68
N LYS A 47 -10.64 -3.95 -6.81
CA LYS A 47 -10.15 -4.90 -5.80
C LYS A 47 -8.65 -5.12 -5.99
N ARG A 48 -7.89 -5.09 -4.88
CA ARG A 48 -6.45 -5.36 -4.91
C ARG A 48 -6.16 -6.73 -5.54
N PRO A 49 -5.17 -6.83 -6.43
CA PRO A 49 -4.82 -8.08 -7.07
C PRO A 49 -4.22 -9.04 -6.04
N PRO A 50 -4.34 -10.37 -6.27
CA PRO A 50 -3.66 -11.36 -5.44
C PRO A 50 -2.14 -11.24 -5.60
N SER A 51 -1.42 -11.29 -4.49
CA SER A 51 0.04 -11.41 -4.48
C SER A 51 0.50 -12.79 -4.96
N ALA A 52 1.78 -12.93 -5.33
CA ALA A 52 2.42 -14.18 -5.75
C ALA A 52 2.11 -15.35 -4.81
N PHE A 53 2.22 -15.12 -3.49
CA PHE A 53 1.87 -16.12 -2.48
C PHE A 53 0.41 -16.56 -2.54
N PHE A 54 -0.53 -15.64 -2.79
CA PHE A 54 -1.95 -15.96 -2.91
C PHE A 54 -2.26 -16.73 -4.19
N LEU A 55 -1.56 -16.45 -5.29
CA LEU A 55 -1.65 -17.24 -6.52
C LEU A 55 -1.19 -18.68 -6.25
N PHE A 56 -0.03 -18.85 -5.62
CA PHE A 56 0.48 -20.17 -5.21
C PHE A 56 -0.48 -20.91 -4.29
N CYS A 57 -1.00 -20.23 -3.26
CA CYS A 57 -1.99 -20.79 -2.33
C CYS A 57 -3.26 -21.24 -3.06
N SER A 58 -3.74 -20.48 -4.05
CA SER A 58 -4.96 -20.84 -4.78
C SER A 58 -4.82 -22.15 -5.55
N GLU A 59 -3.63 -22.44 -6.07
CA GLU A 59 -3.32 -23.67 -6.80
C GLU A 59 -3.01 -24.86 -5.87
N HIS A 60 -2.40 -24.62 -4.71
CA HIS A 60 -1.94 -25.67 -3.81
C HIS A 60 -2.93 -26.00 -2.69
N ARG A 61 -3.78 -25.06 -2.28
CA ARG A 61 -4.86 -25.30 -1.31
C ARG A 61 -5.79 -26.46 -1.68
N PRO A 62 -6.28 -26.62 -2.94
CA PRO A 62 -7.09 -27.78 -3.29
C PRO A 62 -6.31 -29.10 -3.23
N LYS A 63 -5.01 -29.10 -3.54
CA LYS A 63 -4.14 -30.29 -3.43
C LYS A 63 -4.05 -30.73 -1.96
N ILE A 64 -3.71 -29.82 -1.06
CA ILE A 64 -3.61 -30.11 0.39
C ILE A 64 -4.96 -30.52 0.97
N LYS A 65 -6.06 -29.93 0.51
CA LYS A 65 -7.40 -30.33 0.94
C LYS A 65 -7.77 -31.75 0.49
N ASN A 66 -7.30 -32.17 -0.69
CA ASN A 66 -7.51 -33.53 -1.18
C ASN A 66 -6.63 -34.54 -0.43
N ASP A 67 -5.36 -34.19 -0.16
CA ASP A 67 -4.43 -35.06 0.58
C ASP A 67 -4.80 -35.17 2.07
N HIS A 68 -5.36 -34.10 2.63
CA HIS A 68 -5.77 -34.02 4.02
C HIS A 68 -7.19 -33.45 4.16
N PRO A 69 -8.22 -34.25 3.82
CA PRO A 69 -9.61 -33.84 3.95
C PRO A 69 -10.02 -33.80 5.42
N GLY A 70 -9.68 -32.71 6.10
CA GLY A 70 -9.92 -32.54 7.54
C GLY A 70 -9.04 -31.48 8.22
N LEU A 71 -7.96 -31.04 7.55
CA LEU A 71 -7.17 -29.93 8.06
C LEU A 71 -8.00 -28.65 8.09
N SER A 72 -7.84 -27.88 9.19
CA SER A 72 -8.43 -26.55 9.28
C SER A 72 -7.86 -25.66 8.18
N ILE A 73 -8.64 -24.67 7.77
CA ILE A 73 -8.20 -23.64 6.82
C ILE A 73 -6.95 -22.93 7.35
N GLY A 74 -6.87 -22.73 8.67
CA GLY A 74 -5.71 -22.12 9.32
C GLY A 74 -4.44 -22.98 9.20
N ASP A 75 -4.54 -24.28 9.46
CA ASP A 75 -3.39 -25.19 9.39
C ASP A 75 -2.93 -25.42 7.95
N THR A 76 -3.88 -25.46 7.01
CA THR A 76 -3.57 -25.48 5.57
C THR A 76 -2.80 -24.23 5.15
N ALA A 77 -3.16 -23.05 5.66
CA ALA A 77 -2.47 -21.81 5.35
C ALA A 77 -1.06 -21.77 5.95
N LYS A 78 -0.85 -22.30 7.16
CA LYS A 78 0.50 -22.43 7.75
C LYS A 78 1.40 -23.31 6.90
N LYS A 79 0.92 -24.50 6.52
CA LYS A 79 1.67 -25.44 5.66
C LYS A 79 2.00 -24.82 4.29
N LEU A 80 1.09 -24.07 3.69
CA LEU A 80 1.34 -23.32 2.45
C LEU A 80 2.39 -22.22 2.63
N GLY A 81 2.41 -21.54 3.78
CA GLY A 81 3.42 -20.54 4.11
C GLY A 81 4.82 -21.15 4.20
N GLU A 82 4.94 -22.29 4.88
CA GLU A 82 6.21 -23.04 4.98
C GLU A 82 6.68 -23.52 3.59
N MET A 83 5.80 -24.15 2.82
CA MET A 83 6.11 -24.58 1.44
C MET A 83 6.51 -23.42 0.53
N TRP A 84 5.91 -22.24 0.71
CA TRP A 84 6.30 -21.06 -0.04
C TRP A 84 7.68 -20.57 0.38
N SER A 85 7.98 -20.50 1.68
CA SER A 85 9.32 -20.09 2.14
C SER A 85 10.41 -21.04 1.67
N GLU A 86 10.16 -22.35 1.69
CA GLU A 86 11.08 -23.39 1.20
C GLU A 86 11.25 -23.38 -0.33
N GLN A 87 10.29 -22.83 -1.08
CA GLN A 87 10.40 -22.81 -2.53
C GLN A 87 11.54 -21.92 -3.03
N SER A 88 12.19 -22.36 -4.10
CA SER A 88 13.29 -21.65 -4.72
C SER A 88 12.81 -20.35 -5.36
N ALA A 89 13.69 -19.35 -5.47
CA ALA A 89 13.40 -18.10 -6.17
C ALA A 89 12.93 -18.36 -7.62
N LYS A 90 13.48 -19.39 -8.28
CA LYS A 90 13.10 -19.80 -9.65
C LYS A 90 11.65 -20.26 -9.75
N ASP A 91 11.17 -20.99 -8.77
CA ASP A 91 9.78 -21.48 -8.74
C ASP A 91 8.80 -20.38 -8.33
N LYS A 92 9.25 -19.41 -7.53
CA LYS A 92 8.47 -18.21 -7.16
C LYS A 92 8.36 -17.20 -8.30
N GLN A 93 9.41 -17.08 -9.11
CA GLN A 93 9.53 -16.12 -10.21
C GLN A 93 8.32 -16.06 -11.16
N PRO A 94 7.75 -17.18 -11.66
CA PRO A 94 6.56 -17.12 -12.51
C PRO A 94 5.32 -16.60 -11.76
N TYR A 95 5.20 -16.83 -10.45
CA TYR A 95 4.09 -16.29 -9.65
C TYR A 95 4.29 -14.80 -9.35
N GLU A 96 5.53 -14.37 -9.12
CA GLU A 96 5.88 -12.96 -8.95
C GLU A 96 5.65 -12.17 -10.23
N GLN A 97 6.07 -12.68 -11.39
CA GLN A 97 5.78 -12.06 -12.68
C GLN A 97 4.27 -11.97 -12.96
N LYS A 98 3.50 -13.02 -12.66
CA LYS A 98 2.03 -13.00 -12.78
C LYS A 98 1.42 -11.96 -11.85
N ALA A 99 1.90 -11.88 -10.61
CA ALA A 99 1.43 -10.90 -9.63
C ALA A 99 1.80 -9.46 -10.05
N ALA A 100 3.01 -9.22 -10.56
CA ALA A 100 3.48 -7.94 -11.05
C ALA A 100 2.61 -7.43 -12.21
N LYS A 101 2.32 -8.30 -13.20
CA LYS A 101 1.40 -7.95 -14.30
C LYS A 101 -0.01 -7.59 -13.82
N LEU A 102 -0.51 -8.30 -12.81
CA LEU A 102 -1.82 -7.99 -12.20
C LEU A 102 -1.77 -6.69 -11.37
N LYS A 103 -0.64 -6.40 -10.71
CA LYS A 103 -0.38 -5.15 -9.98
C LYS A 103 -0.40 -3.96 -10.92
N GLU A 104 0.33 -4.02 -12.04
CA GLU A 104 0.37 -2.94 -13.04
C GLU A 104 -1.02 -2.64 -13.62
N LYS A 105 -1.82 -3.69 -13.90
CA LYS A 105 -3.20 -3.51 -14.36
C LYS A 105 -4.07 -2.83 -13.30
N TYR A 106 -3.95 -3.26 -12.05
CA TYR A 106 -4.68 -2.67 -10.94
C TYR A 106 -4.29 -1.21 -10.70
N GLU A 107 -3.02 -0.86 -10.85
CA GLU A 107 -2.54 0.52 -10.73
C GLU A 107 -3.17 1.44 -11.78
N LYS A 108 -3.31 0.97 -13.02
CA LYS A 108 -4.05 1.68 -14.07
C LYS A 108 -5.53 1.83 -13.71
N ASP A 109 -6.16 0.76 -13.25
CA ASP A 109 -7.59 0.76 -12.88
C ASP A 109 -7.88 1.67 -11.66
N ILE A 110 -7.00 1.66 -10.64
CA ILE A 110 -7.15 2.49 -9.45
C ILE A 110 -6.83 3.95 -9.74
N ALA A 111 -5.87 4.25 -10.62
CA ALA A 111 -5.60 5.61 -11.08
C ALA A 111 -6.83 6.18 -11.83
N ALA A 112 -7.41 5.40 -12.74
CA ALA A 112 -8.65 5.77 -13.43
C ALA A 112 -9.83 5.93 -12.45
N TYR A 113 -9.97 5.03 -11.46
CA TYR A 113 -11.00 5.14 -10.43
C TYR A 113 -10.80 6.36 -9.54
N ARG A 114 -9.57 6.69 -9.13
CA ARG A 114 -9.26 7.88 -8.32
C ARG A 114 -9.55 9.15 -9.11
N ALA A 115 -9.19 9.20 -10.40
CA ALA A 115 -9.52 10.31 -11.28
C ALA A 115 -11.05 10.49 -11.45
N LYS A 116 -11.79 9.39 -11.59
CA LYS A 116 -13.26 9.39 -11.70
C LYS A 116 -13.98 9.71 -10.38
N SER A 117 -13.45 9.24 -9.26
CA SER A 117 -13.98 9.51 -7.91
C SER A 117 -13.80 10.99 -7.54
N LYS A 118 -12.67 11.61 -7.93
CA LYS A 118 -12.46 13.06 -7.82
C LYS A 118 -13.46 13.88 -8.65
N SER A 119 -13.98 13.33 -9.75
CA SER A 119 -14.98 13.99 -10.60
C SER A 119 -16.45 13.72 -10.20
N ASP A 120 -16.75 12.59 -9.55
CA ASP A 120 -18.08 12.28 -9.01
C ASP A 120 -18.38 12.97 -7.67
N ALA A 121 -17.35 13.36 -6.92
CA ALA A 121 -17.49 14.20 -5.73
C ALA A 121 -18.15 15.57 -5.99
N GLY A 122 -18.30 15.98 -7.26
CA GLY A 122 -19.02 17.19 -7.67
C GLY A 122 -20.52 17.02 -7.97
N LYS A 123 -21.09 15.80 -7.92
CA LYS A 123 -22.46 15.52 -8.38
C LYS A 123 -23.32 14.67 -7.43
N LYS A 124 -23.32 15.01 -6.13
CA LYS A 124 -24.49 14.77 -5.26
C LYS A 124 -24.82 16.03 -4.47
N GLY A 125 -25.95 16.65 -4.84
CA GLY A 125 -26.49 17.90 -4.29
C GLY A 125 -27.04 17.79 -2.85
N PRO A 126 -27.76 18.82 -2.38
CA PRO A 126 -27.39 19.65 -1.24
C PRO A 126 -28.06 19.20 0.06
N GLY A 127 -27.35 19.25 1.19
CA GLY A 127 -27.96 18.98 2.49
C GLY A 127 -27.01 18.81 3.66
N ARG A 128 -26.20 19.81 3.99
CA ARG A 128 -25.79 20.05 5.39
C ARG A 128 -25.34 21.50 5.60
N PRO A 129 -25.82 22.22 6.65
CA PRO A 129 -25.60 23.65 6.79
C PRO A 129 -24.18 23.99 7.25
N ALA A 130 -23.83 25.24 6.93
CA ALA A 130 -22.58 25.95 7.15
C ALA A 130 -21.84 25.65 8.47
N GLY A 131 -20.54 25.39 8.35
CA GLY A 131 -19.61 25.44 9.48
C GLY A 131 -18.23 24.91 9.09
N SER A 132 -17.25 25.82 9.07
CA SER A 132 -15.80 25.55 9.05
C SER A 132 -15.12 25.43 7.69
N LYS A 133 -14.74 26.60 7.15
CA LYS A 133 -13.60 26.76 6.22
C LYS A 133 -12.35 26.11 6.84
N LYS A 134 -11.83 25.04 6.23
CA LYS A 134 -10.39 24.73 6.30
C LYS A 134 -9.91 24.42 4.89
N LYS A 135 -8.95 25.25 4.46
CA LYS A 135 -8.29 25.27 3.14
C LYS A 135 -7.78 23.89 2.76
N ALA A 136 -7.95 23.58 1.48
CA ALA A 136 -7.25 22.51 0.77
C ALA A 136 -5.76 22.85 0.66
N GLU A 137 -4.90 21.88 0.99
CA GLU A 137 -3.53 21.74 0.52
C GLU A 137 -3.46 20.50 -0.38
N PRO A 138 -2.61 20.48 -1.41
CA PRO A 138 -2.46 19.35 -2.32
C PRO A 138 -1.69 18.21 -1.63
N GLU A 139 -2.23 16.98 -1.73
CA GLU A 139 -1.51 15.74 -1.42
C GLU A 139 -0.52 15.48 -2.57
N GLU A 140 0.75 15.78 -2.31
CA GLU A 140 1.89 15.21 -3.04
C GLU A 140 2.07 13.78 -2.47
N GLU A 141 1.75 12.76 -3.26
CA GLU A 141 2.11 11.37 -2.96
C GLU A 141 3.57 11.21 -3.35
N GLU A 142 4.45 11.04 -2.35
CA GLU A 142 5.83 10.61 -2.55
C GLU A 142 5.82 9.21 -3.18
N GLU A 143 6.36 9.11 -4.39
CA GLU A 143 6.78 7.85 -5.00
C GLU A 143 7.98 7.32 -4.20
N GLU A 144 7.79 6.20 -3.49
CA GLU A 144 8.89 5.37 -3.01
C GLU A 144 9.52 4.69 -4.23
N GLU A 145 10.62 5.24 -4.74
CA GLU A 145 11.60 4.48 -5.53
C GLU A 145 12.30 3.51 -4.57
N GLU A 146 11.96 2.21 -4.66
CA GLU A 146 12.82 1.14 -4.16
C GLU A 146 14.02 1.05 -5.11
N GLU A 147 15.14 1.69 -4.75
CA GLU A 147 16.45 1.32 -5.29
C GLU A 147 16.78 -0.09 -4.76
N GLU A 148 16.61 -1.09 -5.62
CA GLU A 148 17.21 -2.41 -5.43
C GLU A 148 18.74 -2.24 -5.58
N GLU A 149 19.46 -2.19 -4.46
CA GLU A 149 20.91 -2.39 -4.45
C GLU A 149 21.21 -3.82 -4.93
N GLU A 150 21.57 -3.94 -6.20
CA GLU A 150 22.28 -5.10 -6.73
C GLU A 150 23.69 -5.11 -6.11
N GLU A 151 23.84 -5.82 -4.99
CA GLU A 151 25.16 -6.27 -4.52
C GLU A 151 25.66 -7.31 -5.53
N GLU A 152 26.51 -6.88 -6.47
CA GLU A 152 27.38 -7.74 -7.26
C GLU A 152 28.30 -8.52 -6.32
N ASP A 153 27.94 -9.78 -6.09
CA ASP A 153 28.83 -10.83 -5.57
C ASP A 153 29.84 -11.17 -6.67
N ASP A 154 30.90 -10.35 -6.79
CA ASP A 154 32.08 -10.66 -7.60
C ASP A 154 32.97 -11.60 -6.77
N GLU A 155 32.68 -12.89 -6.87
CA GLU A 155 33.55 -13.97 -6.44
C GLU A 155 34.58 -14.25 -7.55
N ASP A 156 35.86 -14.01 -7.23
CA ASP A 156 37.05 -14.75 -7.67
C ASP A 156 37.78 -14.32 -8.98
N GLU A 157 38.97 -13.71 -8.84
CA GLU A 157 40.21 -14.33 -9.37
C GLU A 157 41.51 -13.73 -8.80
N GLU A 158 42.37 -14.67 -8.35
CA GLU A 158 43.83 -14.67 -8.06
C GLU A 158 44.36 -14.45 -6.62
#